data_AF-A0AAW2XME6-F1
#
_entry.id   AF-A0AAW2XME6-F1
#
_cell.length_a   1.000
_cell.length_b   1.000
_cell.length_c   1.000
_cell.angle_alpha   90.00
_cell.angle_beta   90.00
_cell.angle_gamma   90.00
#
_symmetry.space_group_name_H-M   'P 1'
#
loop_
_entity.id
_entity.type
_entity.pdbx_description
1 polymer ?
#
loop_
_entity_poly.entity_id
_entity_poly.type
_entity_poly.pdbx_seq_one_letter_code
_entity_poly.pdbx_strand_id
1 'polypeptide(L)'
;MEVLTLILLQFIDQDGRFSYHWRCGEVQLFQLGFADDLLLLSRADTSSIHIFKTGLMVFAELSGLHVNPQKSHLILSRSAFAHRDTLLPILGYQEGHLPLRYLGLPLLASRLSIADCKPILRKIDDRIKGWEGIMLSFAGRFQLIRSVLSSLQVYWPWHLFCLRQLSERLRSAFAPFFGRVVLVWGIQRFLGNRYVALFLKVV
;
A
#
# COMPACT_ATOMS: atom_id res chain seq x y z
N MET A 1 -17.69 0.05 7.31
CA MET A 1 -16.61 -0.95 7.42
C MET A 1 -16.50 -1.56 8.81
N GLU A 2 -16.64 -0.79 9.89
CA GLU A 2 -16.58 -1.32 11.26
C GLU A 2 -17.55 -2.49 11.52
N VAL A 3 -18.78 -2.40 11.01
CA VAL A 3 -19.78 -3.49 11.13
C VAL A 3 -19.26 -4.79 10.53
N LEU A 4 -18.64 -4.76 9.34
CA LEU A 4 -18.04 -5.93 8.72
C LEU A 4 -16.92 -6.51 9.60
N THR A 5 -16.08 -5.64 10.15
CA THR A 5 -14.99 -6.05 11.04
C THR A 5 -15.52 -6.73 12.30
N LEU A 6 -16.59 -6.20 12.91
CA LEU A 6 -17.23 -6.81 14.07
C LEU A 6 -17.85 -8.17 13.75
N ILE A 7 -18.55 -8.29 12.61
CA ILE A 7 -19.12 -9.57 12.15
C ILE A 7 -18.01 -10.61 11.96
N LEU A 8 -16.92 -10.23 11.31
CA LEU A 8 -15.79 -11.13 11.08
C LEU A 8 -15.10 -11.54 12.38
N LEU A 9 -14.87 -10.61 13.31
CA LEU A 9 -14.33 -10.92 14.63
C LEU A 9 -15.21 -11.91 15.38
N GLN A 10 -16.53 -11.70 15.36
CA GLN A 10 -17.47 -12.61 15.99
C GLN A 10 -17.37 -14.04 15.42
N PHE A 11 -17.28 -14.20 14.09
CA PHE A 11 -17.11 -15.51 13.49
C PHE A 11 -15.75 -16.14 13.77
N ILE A 12 -14.68 -15.33 13.82
CA ILE A 12 -13.34 -15.78 14.19
C ILE A 12 -13.32 -16.33 15.61
N ASP A 13 -13.94 -15.62 16.56
CA ASP A 13 -14.02 -16.03 17.97
C ASP A 13 -14.91 -17.27 18.16
N GLN A 14 -15.98 -17.42 17.38
CA GLN A 14 -16.90 -18.55 17.48
C GLN A 14 -16.35 -19.86 16.90
N ASP A 15 -15.68 -19.82 15.75
CA ASP A 15 -15.16 -21.05 15.11
C ASP A 15 -13.82 -21.48 15.74
N GLY A 16 -12.99 -20.53 16.20
CA GLY A 16 -11.70 -20.79 16.85
C GLY A 16 -10.64 -21.48 15.96
N ARG A 17 -10.98 -21.80 14.71
CA ARG A 17 -10.13 -22.45 13.70
C ARG A 17 -9.53 -21.48 12.69
N PHE A 18 -9.80 -20.19 12.85
CA PHE A 18 -9.24 -19.17 11.98
C PHE A 18 -7.74 -19.04 12.23
N SER A 19 -6.96 -19.12 11.16
CA SER A 19 -5.52 -18.94 11.23
C SER A 19 -5.12 -17.63 10.55
N TYR A 20 -4.49 -16.74 11.32
CA TYR A 20 -3.91 -15.52 10.78
C TYR A 20 -2.73 -15.82 9.85
N HIS A 21 -2.47 -14.89 8.93
CA HIS A 21 -1.24 -14.93 8.15
C HIS A 21 -0.02 -14.88 9.08
N TRP A 22 1.04 -15.64 8.79
CA TRP A 22 2.18 -15.84 9.71
C TRP A 22 2.90 -14.55 10.14
N ARG A 23 2.92 -13.50 9.30
CA ARG A 23 3.45 -12.17 9.67
C ARG A 23 2.48 -11.29 10.45
N CYS A 24 1.20 -11.67 10.47
CA CYS A 24 0.10 -10.88 11.00
C CYS A 24 -0.47 -11.48 12.28
N GLY A 25 0.07 -12.60 12.77
CA GLY A 25 -0.41 -13.28 13.97
C GLY A 25 -0.25 -12.44 15.24
N GLU A 26 0.88 -11.75 15.40
CA GLU A 26 1.14 -10.91 16.58
C GLU A 26 0.20 -9.71 16.68
N VAL A 27 -0.17 -9.14 15.53
CA VAL A 27 -1.04 -7.96 15.43
C VAL A 27 -2.52 -8.36 15.26
N GLN A 28 -2.80 -9.66 15.13
CA GLN A 28 -4.12 -10.21 14.80
C GLN A 28 -4.77 -9.52 13.59
N LEU A 29 -3.95 -9.15 12.61
CA LEU A 29 -4.39 -8.38 11.44
C LEU A 29 -4.98 -9.34 10.40
N PHE A 30 -6.29 -9.21 10.15
CA PHE A 30 -7.00 -10.00 9.13
C PHE A 30 -7.69 -9.13 8.07
N GLN A 31 -7.80 -7.82 8.27
CA GLN A 31 -8.49 -6.91 7.38
C GLN A 31 -7.74 -5.58 7.26
N LEU A 32 -7.62 -5.06 6.04
CA LEU A 32 -7.23 -3.68 5.73
C LEU A 32 -8.28 -3.12 4.77
N GLY A 33 -8.99 -2.07 5.18
CA GLY A 33 -10.02 -1.44 4.36
C GLY A 33 -9.75 0.03 4.18
N PHE A 34 -9.95 0.54 2.97
CA PHE A 34 -9.94 1.96 2.69
C PHE A 34 -11.06 2.30 1.70
N ALA A 35 -12.03 3.09 2.14
CA ALA A 35 -13.28 3.32 1.41
C ALA A 35 -13.90 2.00 0.93
N ASP A 36 -13.97 1.79 -0.38
CA ASP A 36 -14.55 0.58 -1.01
C ASP A 36 -13.52 -0.55 -1.23
N ASP A 37 -12.23 -0.28 -1.05
CA ASP A 37 -11.16 -1.24 -1.29
C ASP A 37 -10.84 -2.04 -0.02
N LEU A 38 -11.21 -3.32 -0.03
CA LEU A 38 -11.00 -4.25 1.08
C LEU A 38 -9.92 -5.30 0.74
N LEU A 39 -8.95 -5.44 1.63
CA LEU A 39 -7.95 -6.51 1.63
C LEU A 39 -8.16 -7.40 2.85
N LEU A 40 -8.48 -8.66 2.61
CA LEU A 40 -8.62 -9.68 3.65
C LEU A 40 -7.38 -10.57 3.67
N LEU A 41 -6.83 -10.79 4.86
CA LEU A 41 -5.59 -11.52 5.10
C LEU A 41 -5.87 -12.72 6.00
N SER A 42 -5.54 -13.91 5.52
CA SER A 42 -5.59 -15.14 6.31
C SER A 42 -4.50 -16.11 5.85
N ARG A 43 -4.29 -17.16 6.63
CA ARG A 43 -3.60 -18.36 6.15
C ARG A 43 -4.48 -19.05 5.10
N ALA A 44 -3.86 -19.67 4.11
CA ALA A 44 -4.54 -20.33 3.00
C ALA A 44 -5.17 -21.67 3.41
N ASP A 45 -6.14 -21.61 4.31
CA ASP A 45 -6.88 -22.74 4.83
C ASP A 45 -8.36 -22.64 4.43
N THR A 46 -9.02 -23.77 4.25
CA THR A 46 -10.43 -23.83 3.88
C THR A 46 -11.33 -23.22 4.96
N SER A 47 -11.04 -23.48 6.24
CA SER A 47 -11.79 -22.92 7.38
C SER A 47 -11.81 -21.39 7.37
N SER A 48 -10.62 -20.78 7.30
CA SER A 48 -10.45 -19.33 7.30
C SER A 48 -11.20 -18.65 6.14
N ILE A 49 -11.19 -19.29 4.97
CA ILE A 49 -11.87 -18.77 3.77
C ILE A 49 -13.39 -18.93 3.86
N HIS A 50 -13.88 -20.02 4.46
CA HIS A 50 -15.31 -20.19 4.73
C HIS A 50 -15.84 -19.13 5.70
N ILE A 51 -15.07 -18.79 6.74
CA ILE A 51 -15.41 -17.70 7.67
C ILE A 51 -15.55 -16.38 6.92
N PHE A 52 -14.58 -16.02 6.07
CA PHE A 52 -14.66 -14.80 5.27
C PHE A 52 -15.85 -14.79 4.32
N LYS A 53 -16.12 -15.90 3.63
CA LYS A 53 -17.30 -15.99 2.75
C LYS A 53 -18.59 -15.78 3.54
N THR A 54 -18.73 -16.44 4.68
CA THR A 54 -19.94 -16.37 5.52
C THR A 54 -20.13 -14.96 6.08
N GLY A 55 -19.07 -14.35 6.62
CA GLY A 55 -19.12 -12.98 7.12
C GLY A 55 -19.46 -11.95 6.05
N LEU A 56 -18.92 -12.11 4.83
CA LEU A 56 -19.27 -11.24 3.70
C LEU A 56 -20.72 -11.41 3.25
N MET A 57 -21.25 -12.64 3.26
CA MET A 57 -22.67 -12.90 2.92
C MET A 57 -23.61 -12.27 3.95
N VAL A 58 -23.34 -12.46 5.24
CA VAL A 58 -24.14 -11.85 6.32
C VAL A 58 -24.06 -10.33 6.26
N PHE A 59 -22.88 -9.77 6.03
CA PHE A 59 -22.73 -8.33 5.84
C PHE A 59 -23.51 -7.81 4.63
N ALA A 60 -23.50 -8.55 3.51
CA ALA A 60 -24.25 -8.18 2.32
C ALA A 60 -25.78 -8.22 2.56
N GLU A 61 -26.27 -9.19 3.32
CA GLU A 61 -27.68 -9.29 3.71
C GLU A 61 -28.12 -8.12 4.61
N LEU A 62 -27.27 -7.74 5.58
CA LEU A 62 -27.58 -6.67 6.52
C LEU A 62 -27.44 -5.26 5.92
N SER A 63 -26.43 -5.05 5.07
CA SER A 63 -26.12 -3.72 4.50
C SER A 63 -26.70 -3.49 3.12
N GLY A 64 -27.10 -4.55 2.41
CA GLY A 64 -27.42 -4.51 0.98
C GLY A 64 -26.21 -4.31 0.06
N LEU A 65 -24.98 -4.28 0.60
CA LEU A 65 -23.75 -4.09 -0.17
C LEU A 65 -23.16 -5.44 -0.57
N HIS A 66 -23.13 -5.71 -1.87
CA HIS A 66 -22.58 -6.95 -2.41
C HIS A 66 -21.15 -6.77 -2.92
N VAL A 67 -20.31 -7.76 -2.64
CA VAL A 67 -18.94 -7.83 -3.19
C VAL A 67 -19.02 -8.04 -4.70
N ASN A 68 -18.25 -7.28 -5.46
CA ASN A 68 -18.17 -7.44 -6.91
C ASN A 68 -17.19 -8.56 -7.28
N PRO A 69 -17.64 -9.72 -7.81
CA PRO A 69 -16.78 -10.86 -8.10
C PRO A 69 -15.82 -10.61 -9.28
N GLN A 70 -16.12 -9.65 -10.17
CA GLN A 70 -15.26 -9.32 -11.31
C GLN A 70 -14.07 -8.45 -10.92
N LYS A 71 -14.20 -7.66 -9.86
CA LYS A 71 -13.14 -6.81 -9.31
C LYS A 71 -12.40 -7.46 -8.15
N SER A 72 -12.98 -8.51 -7.57
CA SER A 72 -12.42 -9.22 -6.41
C SER A 72 -11.53 -10.36 -6.88
N HIS A 73 -10.36 -10.46 -6.26
CA HIS A 73 -9.36 -11.44 -6.62
C HIS A 73 -8.85 -12.21 -5.40
N LEU A 74 -8.70 -13.52 -5.55
CA LEU A 74 -7.99 -14.35 -4.59
C LEU A 74 -6.51 -14.40 -4.98
N ILE A 75 -5.64 -13.89 -4.11
CA ILE A 75 -4.18 -13.96 -4.30
C ILE A 75 -3.60 -15.01 -3.37
N LEU A 76 -2.93 -16.01 -3.95
CA LEU A 76 -2.29 -17.08 -3.21
C LEU A 76 -0.76 -16.90 -3.20
N SER A 77 -0.16 -17.17 -2.05
CA SER A 77 1.30 -17.27 -1.93
C SER A 77 1.83 -18.52 -2.65
N ARG A 78 3.11 -18.52 -3.02
CA ARG A 78 3.73 -19.66 -3.72
C ARG A 78 3.59 -21.00 -2.97
N SER A 79 3.63 -20.98 -1.65
CA SER A 79 3.46 -22.17 -0.80
C SER A 79 2.02 -22.68 -0.74
N ALA A 80 1.03 -21.85 -1.11
CA ALA A 80 -0.39 -22.16 -1.02
C ALA A 80 -1.02 -22.57 -2.36
N PHE A 81 -0.24 -22.63 -3.46
CA PHE A 81 -0.76 -23.06 -4.76
C PHE A 81 -1.35 -24.47 -4.73
N ALA A 82 -0.86 -25.35 -3.85
CA ALA A 82 -1.43 -26.68 -3.68
C ALA A 82 -2.89 -26.68 -3.24
N HIS A 83 -3.39 -25.57 -2.67
CA HIS A 83 -4.77 -25.45 -2.18
C HIS A 83 -5.63 -24.60 -3.14
N ARG A 84 -5.07 -24.13 -4.25
CA ARG A 84 -5.72 -23.27 -5.24
C ARG A 84 -7.06 -23.83 -5.72
N ASP A 85 -7.05 -25.09 -6.17
CA ASP A 85 -8.22 -25.73 -6.77
C ASP A 85 -9.33 -26.01 -5.75
N THR A 86 -9.00 -25.99 -4.46
CA THR A 86 -9.97 -26.11 -3.36
C THR A 86 -10.52 -24.74 -2.95
N LEU A 87 -9.69 -23.70 -2.93
CA LEU A 87 -10.05 -22.39 -2.40
C LEU A 87 -10.79 -21.50 -3.41
N LEU A 88 -10.43 -21.57 -4.69
CA LEU A 88 -11.08 -20.77 -5.74
C LEU A 88 -12.60 -21.06 -5.86
N PRO A 89 -13.05 -22.32 -5.89
CA PRO A 89 -14.49 -22.62 -5.96
C PRO A 89 -15.26 -22.19 -4.71
N ILE A 90 -14.62 -22.15 -3.54
CA ILE A 90 -15.28 -21.72 -2.31
C ILE A 90 -15.65 -20.25 -2.41
N LEU A 91 -14.72 -19.37 -2.80
CA LEU A 91 -14.98 -17.93 -2.89
C LEU A 91 -15.73 -17.54 -4.17
N GLY A 92 -15.51 -18.24 -5.29
CA GLY A 92 -16.10 -17.89 -6.59
C GLY A 92 -15.48 -16.63 -7.21
N TYR A 93 -14.29 -16.24 -6.77
CA TYR A 93 -13.56 -15.08 -7.30
C TYR A 93 -12.51 -15.53 -8.32
N GLN A 94 -12.08 -14.58 -9.17
CA GLN A 94 -10.98 -14.82 -10.08
C GLN A 94 -9.66 -14.91 -9.31
N GLU A 95 -8.72 -15.72 -9.81
CA GLU A 95 -7.37 -15.73 -9.29
C GLU A 95 -6.66 -14.42 -9.67
N GLY A 96 -6.04 -13.79 -8.67
CA GLY A 96 -5.17 -12.63 -8.86
C GLY A 96 -3.70 -13.03 -8.83
N HIS A 97 -2.89 -12.35 -9.62
CA HIS A 97 -1.43 -12.48 -9.57
C HIS A 97 -0.80 -11.19 -9.08
N LEU A 98 0.27 -11.32 -8.30
CA LEU A 98 1.11 -10.18 -7.94
C LEU A 98 2.04 -9.82 -9.11
N PRO A 99 2.29 -8.53 -9.37
CA PRO A 99 1.90 -7.36 -8.58
C PRO A 99 0.44 -6.90 -8.81
N LEU A 100 -0.32 -6.70 -7.72
CA LEU A 100 -1.67 -6.11 -7.74
C LEU A 100 -1.60 -4.64 -7.33
N ARG A 101 -2.47 -3.76 -7.84
CA ARG A 101 -2.56 -2.38 -7.35
C ARG A 101 -3.57 -2.25 -6.22
N TYR A 102 -3.17 -1.68 -5.09
CA TYR A 102 -4.04 -1.31 -3.97
C TYR A 102 -3.77 0.16 -3.62
N LEU A 103 -4.81 1.01 -3.64
CA LEU A 103 -4.68 2.46 -3.40
C LEU A 103 -3.68 3.18 -4.31
N GLY A 104 -3.45 2.65 -5.52
CA GLY A 104 -2.46 3.18 -6.47
C GLY A 104 -1.02 2.70 -6.22
N LEU A 105 -0.81 1.84 -5.21
CA LEU A 105 0.47 1.22 -4.86
C LEU A 105 0.53 -0.21 -5.41
N PRO A 106 1.63 -0.64 -6.05
CA PRO A 106 1.80 -2.05 -6.37
C PRO A 106 2.06 -2.83 -5.07
N LEU A 107 1.09 -3.65 -4.67
CA LEU A 107 1.26 -4.73 -3.71
C LEU A 107 2.17 -5.78 -4.33
N LEU A 108 3.32 -6.00 -3.69
CA LEU A 108 4.32 -6.97 -4.07
C LEU A 108 4.59 -7.90 -2.90
N ALA A 109 4.83 -9.19 -3.17
CA ALA A 109 5.30 -10.15 -2.17
C ALA A 109 6.78 -9.93 -1.79
N SER A 110 7.52 -9.21 -2.63
CA SER A 110 8.95 -8.92 -2.49
C SER A 110 9.21 -7.43 -2.19
N ARG A 111 10.48 -7.09 -1.95
CA ARG A 111 10.90 -5.68 -1.87
C ARG A 111 10.59 -4.95 -3.19
N LEU A 112 10.05 -3.73 -3.11
CA LEU A 112 9.76 -2.91 -4.27
C LEU A 112 11.04 -2.68 -5.06
N SER A 113 10.98 -3.01 -6.35
CA SER A 113 12.07 -2.74 -7.26
C SER A 113 11.98 -1.31 -7.78
N ILE A 114 13.08 -0.79 -8.31
CA ILE A 114 13.13 0.53 -8.96
C ILE A 114 12.11 0.62 -10.11
N ALA A 115 11.83 -0.50 -10.78
CA ALA A 115 10.87 -0.55 -11.87
C ALA A 115 9.44 -0.24 -11.39
N ASP A 116 9.09 -0.65 -10.16
CA ASP A 116 7.78 -0.42 -9.55
C ASP A 116 7.59 1.04 -9.14
N CYS A 117 8.70 1.76 -8.90
CA CYS A 117 8.70 3.19 -8.58
C CYS A 117 8.59 4.11 -9.82
N LYS A 118 8.79 3.57 -11.04
CA LYS A 118 8.69 4.34 -12.30
C LYS A 118 7.39 5.14 -12.47
N PRO A 119 6.18 4.61 -12.22
CA PRO A 119 4.95 5.38 -12.37
C PRO A 119 4.90 6.62 -11.47
N ILE A 120 5.52 6.57 -10.29
CA ILE A 120 5.56 7.69 -9.35
C ILE A 120 6.60 8.70 -9.79
N LEU A 121 7.78 8.22 -10.20
CA LEU A 121 8.80 9.07 -10.80
C LEU A 121 8.24 9.88 -11.96
N ARG A 122 7.45 9.24 -12.85
CA ARG A 122 6.76 9.94 -13.94
C ARG A 122 5.81 11.03 -13.44
N LYS A 123 4.97 10.75 -12.43
CA LYS A 123 4.07 11.77 -11.85
C LYS A 123 4.84 12.96 -11.25
N ILE A 124 6.02 12.71 -10.67
CA ILE A 124 6.88 13.77 -10.14
C ILE A 124 7.48 14.58 -11.30
N ASP A 125 8.02 13.90 -12.31
CA ASP A 125 8.57 14.55 -13.51
C ASP A 125 7.52 15.40 -14.23
N ASP A 126 6.28 14.91 -14.35
CA ASP A 126 5.18 15.64 -14.98
C ASP A 126 4.79 16.89 -14.17
N ARG A 127 4.82 16.81 -12.83
CA ARG A 127 4.61 17.99 -11.97
C ARG A 127 5.75 19.00 -12.10
N ILE A 128 7.00 18.55 -12.17
CA ILE A 128 8.18 19.41 -12.33
C ILE A 128 8.11 20.14 -13.68
N LYS A 129 7.84 19.40 -14.77
CA LYS A 129 7.65 19.98 -16.11
C LYS A 129 6.52 21.01 -16.14
N GLY A 130 5.43 20.76 -15.42
CA GLY A 130 4.33 21.72 -15.25
C GLY A 130 4.75 23.05 -14.60
N TRP A 131 5.85 23.06 -13.83
CA TRP A 131 6.37 24.27 -13.18
C TRP A 131 7.46 24.99 -13.98
N GLU A 132 8.07 24.35 -14.98
CA GLU A 132 9.11 24.97 -15.82
C GLU A 132 8.57 26.19 -16.60
N GLY A 133 7.27 26.22 -16.87
CA GLY A 133 6.60 27.35 -17.53
C GLY A 133 6.18 28.50 -16.61
N ILE A 134 6.34 28.38 -15.28
CA ILE A 134 5.89 29.40 -14.32
C ILE A 134 7.08 30.22 -13.83
N MET A 135 7.04 31.54 -14.03
CA MET A 135 8.06 32.46 -13.49
C MET A 135 7.91 32.60 -11.98
N LEU A 136 8.53 31.67 -11.25
CA LEU A 136 8.54 31.66 -9.79
C LEU A 136 9.87 32.18 -9.24
N SER A 137 9.77 32.93 -8.14
CA SER A 137 10.93 33.31 -7.33
C SER A 137 11.61 32.06 -6.75
N PHE A 138 12.90 32.19 -6.39
CA PHE A 138 13.66 31.10 -5.77
C PHE A 138 12.96 30.51 -4.53
N ALA A 139 12.38 31.36 -3.69
CA ALA A 139 11.62 30.94 -2.51
C ALA A 139 10.35 30.16 -2.89
N GLY A 140 9.64 30.59 -3.94
CA GLY A 140 8.46 29.88 -4.45
C GLY A 140 8.81 28.49 -4.99
N ARG A 141 9.91 28.39 -5.75
CA ARG A 141 10.45 27.12 -6.25
C ARG A 141 10.82 26.16 -5.12
N PHE A 142 11.53 26.67 -4.12
CA PHE A 142 11.91 25.88 -2.94
C PHE A 142 10.68 25.36 -2.18
N GLN A 143 9.66 26.21 -1.98
CA GLN A 143 8.45 25.83 -1.27
C GLN A 143 7.63 24.77 -2.03
N LEU A 144 7.55 24.83 -3.36
CA LEU A 144 6.89 23.81 -4.18
C LEU A 144 7.60 22.45 -4.10
N ILE A 145 8.93 22.45 -4.13
CA ILE A 145 9.70 21.22 -3.98
C ILE A 145 9.49 20.65 -2.57
N ARG A 146 9.51 21.52 -1.55
CA ARG A 146 9.26 21.12 -0.16
C ARG A 146 7.87 20.51 0.02
N SER A 147 6.84 21.10 -0.59
CA SER A 147 5.47 20.59 -0.50
C SER A 147 5.32 19.24 -1.21
N VAL A 148 5.93 19.06 -2.38
CA VAL A 148 5.90 17.77 -3.08
C VAL A 148 6.67 16.69 -2.32
N LEU A 149 7.88 16.97 -1.84
CA LEU A 149 8.64 16.03 -1.03
C LEU A 149 7.90 15.64 0.26
N SER A 150 7.29 16.60 0.94
CA SER A 150 6.48 16.33 2.13
C SER A 150 5.26 15.46 1.81
N SER A 151 4.54 15.75 0.72
CA SER A 151 3.40 14.93 0.29
C SER A 151 3.80 13.50 -0.09
N LEU A 152 4.98 13.33 -0.68
CA LEU A 152 5.50 12.02 -1.06
C LEU A 152 5.90 11.19 0.15
N GLN A 153 6.50 11.81 1.17
CA GLN A 153 6.85 11.14 2.43
C GLN A 153 5.63 10.63 3.20
N VAL A 154 4.49 11.34 3.10
CA VAL A 154 3.23 10.95 3.75
C VAL A 154 2.54 9.84 2.97
N TYR A 155 2.46 9.97 1.64
CA TYR A 155 1.74 9.00 0.79
C TYR A 155 2.51 7.69 0.56
N TRP A 156 3.84 7.76 0.54
CA TRP A 156 4.70 6.59 0.53
C TRP A 156 5.67 6.69 1.69
N PRO A 157 5.74 5.69 2.60
CA PRO A 157 6.80 5.64 3.58
C PRO A 157 8.13 5.32 2.89
N TRP A 158 8.80 6.34 2.34
CA TRP A 158 10.05 6.24 1.58
C TRP A 158 11.19 5.64 2.39
N HIS A 159 11.12 5.78 3.72
CA HIS A 159 12.09 5.23 4.66
C HIS A 159 12.12 3.70 4.65
N LEU A 160 11.04 3.02 4.23
CA LEU A 160 10.95 1.56 4.21
C LEU A 160 11.45 0.90 2.90
N PHE A 161 11.51 1.62 1.77
CA PHE A 161 11.51 0.94 0.47
C PHE A 161 12.63 1.27 -0.53
N CYS A 162 13.19 2.49 -0.61
CA CYS A 162 14.38 2.73 -1.44
C CYS A 162 14.92 4.17 -1.31
N LEU A 163 15.92 4.40 -0.46
CA LEU A 163 16.44 5.76 -0.22
C LEU A 163 17.52 6.21 -1.22
N ARG A 164 18.31 5.31 -1.80
CA ARG A 164 19.51 5.72 -2.56
C ARG A 164 19.21 6.18 -3.99
N GLN A 165 18.67 5.33 -4.85
CA GLN A 165 18.50 5.66 -6.27
C GLN A 165 17.37 6.66 -6.57
N LEU A 166 16.34 6.72 -5.72
CA LEU A 166 15.31 7.76 -5.77
C LEU A 166 15.90 9.14 -5.44
N SER A 167 16.78 9.23 -4.44
CA SER A 167 17.44 10.50 -4.10
C SER A 167 18.33 11.01 -5.23
N GLU A 168 19.06 10.13 -5.92
CA GLU A 168 19.90 10.47 -7.08
C GLU A 168 19.05 10.95 -8.26
N ARG A 169 17.95 10.26 -8.54
CA ARG A 169 17.02 10.62 -9.63
C ARG A 169 16.30 11.94 -9.36
N LEU A 170 15.79 12.15 -8.14
CA LEU A 170 15.20 13.44 -7.75
C LEU A 170 16.24 14.55 -7.82
N ARG A 171 17.47 14.28 -7.38
CA ARG A 171 18.57 15.25 -7.51
C ARG A 171 18.85 15.60 -8.97
N SER A 172 18.78 14.64 -9.88
CA SER A 172 18.90 14.90 -11.33
C SER A 172 17.70 15.64 -11.91
N ALA A 173 16.47 15.35 -11.46
CA ALA A 173 15.24 16.00 -11.93
C ALA A 173 15.10 17.44 -11.42
N PHE A 174 15.56 17.73 -10.20
CA PHE A 174 15.55 19.08 -9.62
C PHE A 174 16.81 19.90 -9.96
N ALA A 175 17.88 19.28 -10.50
CA ALA A 175 19.08 19.97 -10.94
C ALA A 175 18.84 21.10 -11.97
N PRO A 176 18.01 20.93 -13.01
CA PRO A 176 17.69 22.03 -13.94
C PRO A 176 16.90 23.17 -13.30
N PHE A 177 16.13 22.89 -12.23
CA PHE A 177 15.25 23.88 -11.59
C PHE A 177 16.00 24.92 -10.72
N PHE A 178 17.20 24.57 -10.26
CA PHE A 178 18.02 25.41 -9.38
C PHE A 178 19.16 26.17 -10.09
N GLY A 179 19.45 25.88 -11.36
CA GLY A 179 20.72 26.28 -11.94
C GLY A 179 21.90 25.65 -11.18
N ARG A 180 23.12 25.68 -11.74
CA ARG A 180 24.30 25.07 -11.12
C ARG A 180 24.79 25.85 -9.89
N VAL A 181 23.98 26.04 -8.85
CA VAL A 181 24.42 26.65 -7.59
C VAL A 181 23.68 26.00 -6.41
N VAL A 182 24.43 25.22 -5.63
CA VAL A 182 24.12 24.68 -4.30
C VAL A 182 23.06 23.57 -4.23
N LEU A 183 23.48 22.34 -4.54
CA LEU A 183 22.76 21.10 -4.18
C LEU A 183 23.58 20.17 -3.28
N VAL A 184 24.54 20.72 -2.53
CA VAL A 184 25.39 19.94 -1.60
C VAL A 184 25.07 20.23 -0.13
N TRP A 185 24.48 21.38 0.22
CA TRP A 185 24.36 21.77 1.64
C TRP A 185 22.95 21.64 2.27
N GLY A 186 21.89 21.45 1.48
CA GLY A 186 20.51 21.40 2.00
C GLY A 186 19.99 20.01 2.39
N ILE A 187 20.49 18.94 1.74
CA ILE A 187 19.95 17.58 1.90
C ILE A 187 20.72 16.78 2.97
N GLN A 188 21.99 17.11 3.22
CA GLN A 188 22.81 16.43 4.23
C GLN A 188 22.42 16.79 5.68
N ARG A 189 21.77 17.93 5.91
CA ARG A 189 21.39 18.36 7.26
C ARG A 189 20.14 17.65 7.82
N PHE A 190 19.46 16.83 7.01
CA PHE A 190 18.32 16.02 7.44
C PHE A 190 18.65 14.54 7.67
N LEU A 191 19.92 14.14 7.47
CA LEU A 191 20.40 12.76 7.66
C LEU A 191 21.54 12.71 8.71
N GLY A 192 21.35 13.44 9.80
CA GLY A 192 22.22 13.41 10.98
C GLY A 192 21.65 12.49 12.06
N ASN A 193 22.16 11.26 12.08
CA ASN A 193 22.24 10.29 13.18
C ASN A 193 21.47 10.52 14.50
N ARG A 194 20.80 9.42 14.90
CA ARG A 194 20.19 9.09 16.21
C ARG A 194 18.85 9.78 16.44
N TYR A 195 17.75 9.02 16.34
CA TYR A 195 16.84 8.62 17.42
C TYR A 195 15.67 7.83 16.81
N VAL A 196 15.30 6.74 17.49
CA VAL A 196 14.15 5.88 17.20
C VAL A 196 12.88 6.61 17.65
N ALA A 197 11.87 6.67 16.80
CA ALA A 197 10.51 7.02 17.20
C ALA A 197 9.52 6.01 16.62
N LEU A 198 9.16 5.05 17.48
CA LEU A 198 7.94 4.25 17.36
C LEU A 198 6.76 5.19 17.63
N PHE A 199 5.76 5.28 16.75
CA PHE A 199 4.33 5.15 17.10
C PHE A 199 3.37 5.33 15.91
N LEU A 200 2.30 4.54 15.97
CA LEU A 200 1.13 4.47 15.08
C LEU A 200 0.14 5.64 15.26
N LYS A 201 -0.63 5.96 14.21
CA LYS A 201 -2.12 6.04 14.23
C LYS A 201 -2.68 6.17 12.80
N VAL A 202 -3.50 5.20 12.37
CA VAL A 202 -4.99 5.22 12.32
C VAL A 202 -5.54 6.30 11.39
N VAL A 203 -6.07 5.84 10.25
CA VAL A 203 -7.31 6.32 9.63
C VAL A 203 -8.09 5.08 9.21
#